data_AF-A0A4P0Y9T0-F1
#
_entry.id   AF-A0A4P0Y9T0-F1
#
_cell.length_a   1.000
_cell.length_b   1.000
_cell.length_c   1.000
_cell.angle_alpha   90.00
_cell.angle_beta   90.00
_cell.angle_gamma   90.00
#
_symmetry.space_group_name_H-M   'P 1'
#
loop_
_entity.id
_entity.type
_entity.pdbx_description
1 polymer ?
#
loop_
_entity_poly.entity_id
_entity_poly.type
_entity_poly.pdbx_seq_one_letter_code
_entity_poly.pdbx_strand_id
1 'polypeptide(L)'
;MAGIRVENATHAPVDFDTNVATSITAHAAGYINQPLEKIVGLQTDQPLKRALHPFGGIKMIKSAFEAYGREMDPDFEYQFTALRKTHNQGVFDVYSPDMLRCRKSGVLTGLPDGYGRGRIIGDYRRVALYGIRYLVRERELQFADLQPALERGEALEATLRLREELAEQRRALLQMQEMAARYGCDIAHPARTAREAVQWLYFAYLAAVKSQNGGAMSLGRTATFLDIYIERDLRAGLLNEEQAQELIDHFIMKIRMVRFLRTPEFDSLFSGDPIWATEVLGGMGLDGRTLVSKNHLPLSAYSAHHGPGAGAEPDRALVASAAGGV
;
A
#
# COMPACT_ATOMS: atom_id res chain seq x y z
N MET A 1 -15.25 -7.97 11.30
CA MET A 1 -16.52 -7.28 10.95
C MET A 1 -17.04 -6.31 12.00
N ALA A 2 -16.83 -6.51 13.31
CA ALA A 2 -17.36 -5.60 14.34
C ALA A 2 -16.97 -4.12 14.11
N GLY A 3 -15.69 -3.83 13.88
CA GLY A 3 -15.23 -2.47 13.62
C GLY A 3 -15.82 -1.85 12.34
N ILE A 4 -15.96 -2.63 11.25
CA ILE A 4 -16.60 -2.13 10.01
C ILE A 4 -18.06 -1.70 10.26
N ARG A 5 -18.79 -2.41 11.13
CA ARG A 5 -20.15 -1.98 11.52
C ARG A 5 -20.14 -0.65 12.28
N VAL A 6 -19.12 -0.40 13.09
CA VAL A 6 -18.93 0.88 13.78
C VAL A 6 -18.60 1.99 12.77
N GLU A 7 -17.67 1.76 11.84
CA GLU A 7 -17.33 2.74 10.78
C GLU A 7 -18.58 3.12 9.98
N ASN A 8 -19.35 2.14 9.53
CA ASN A 8 -20.57 2.39 8.75
C ASN A 8 -21.67 3.11 9.54
N ALA A 9 -21.83 2.81 10.83
CA ALA A 9 -22.85 3.44 11.66
C ALA A 9 -22.50 4.88 12.02
N THR A 10 -21.22 5.15 12.29
CA THR A 10 -20.74 6.45 12.77
C THR A 10 -20.28 7.38 11.65
N HIS A 11 -20.00 6.83 10.47
CA HIS A 11 -19.31 7.53 9.37
C HIS A 11 -17.97 8.16 9.83
N ALA A 12 -17.31 7.49 10.78
CA ALA A 12 -16.05 7.93 11.36
C ALA A 12 -15.08 6.73 11.50
N PRO A 13 -13.76 6.98 11.57
CA PRO A 13 -12.79 5.95 11.90
C PRO A 13 -13.11 5.25 13.22
N VAL A 14 -12.80 3.94 13.33
CA VAL A 14 -12.87 3.23 14.62
C VAL A 14 -11.95 3.89 15.65
N ASP A 15 -10.72 4.18 15.24
CA ASP A 15 -9.70 4.93 15.98
C ASP A 15 -8.66 5.46 14.99
N PHE A 16 -7.81 6.39 15.43
CA PHE A 16 -6.62 6.82 14.71
C PHE A 16 -5.50 7.28 15.65
N ASP A 17 -4.26 7.33 15.18
CA ASP A 17 -3.13 7.83 15.98
C ASP A 17 -3.31 9.31 16.35
N THR A 18 -2.83 9.72 17.53
CA THR A 18 -2.91 11.12 17.99
C THR A 18 -1.62 11.90 17.79
N ASN A 19 -0.47 11.23 17.85
CA ASN A 19 0.84 11.89 17.84
C ASN A 19 1.96 11.06 17.18
N VAL A 20 1.62 10.00 16.44
CA VAL A 20 2.60 9.14 15.76
C VAL A 20 2.67 9.49 14.27
N ALA A 21 3.81 10.02 13.84
CA ALA A 21 4.09 10.23 12.42
C ALA A 21 4.42 8.88 11.77
N THR A 22 3.53 8.37 10.92
CA THR A 22 3.70 7.03 10.36
C THR A 22 4.92 6.94 9.44
N SER A 23 5.55 5.77 9.50
CA SER A 23 6.62 5.35 8.61
C SER A 23 6.57 3.82 8.50
N ILE A 24 7.45 3.23 7.68
CA ILE A 24 7.52 1.76 7.54
C ILE A 24 7.72 1.08 8.91
N THR A 25 8.43 1.73 9.83
CA THR A 25 8.83 1.18 11.14
C THR A 25 8.30 1.99 12.33
N ALA A 26 7.29 2.84 12.14
CA ALA A 26 6.74 3.65 13.24
C ALA A 26 5.98 2.81 14.28
N HIS A 27 5.24 1.79 13.84
CA HIS A 27 4.33 1.02 14.71
C HIS A 27 4.90 -0.34 15.09
N ALA A 28 4.51 -0.82 16.27
CA ALA A 28 4.71 -2.21 16.68
C ALA A 28 3.87 -3.18 15.83
N ALA A 29 4.09 -4.49 16.02
CA ALA A 29 3.30 -5.52 15.35
C ALA A 29 1.88 -5.57 15.91
N GLY A 30 0.88 -5.26 15.08
CA GLY A 30 -0.54 -5.44 15.38
C GLY A 30 -1.12 -6.73 14.80
N TYR A 31 -2.10 -7.32 15.50
CA TYR A 31 -2.77 -8.58 15.15
C TYR A 31 -4.29 -8.46 15.32
N ILE A 32 -5.05 -9.29 14.59
CA ILE A 32 -6.48 -9.50 14.87
C ILE A 32 -6.63 -10.55 15.97
N ASN A 33 -5.97 -11.69 15.77
CA ASN A 33 -5.88 -12.82 16.68
C ASN A 33 -4.67 -13.68 16.26
N GLN A 34 -3.52 -13.40 16.87
CA GLN A 34 -2.22 -13.91 16.43
C GLN A 34 -2.17 -15.45 16.25
N PRO A 35 -2.71 -16.28 17.16
CA PRO A 35 -2.76 -17.74 16.96
C PRO A 35 -3.49 -18.24 15.70
N LEU A 36 -4.47 -17.49 15.20
CA LEU A 36 -5.29 -17.90 14.06
C LEU A 36 -4.67 -17.45 12.72
N GLU A 37 -3.89 -16.39 12.72
CA GLU A 37 -3.45 -15.73 11.50
C GLU A 37 -2.32 -16.48 10.76
N LYS A 38 -2.63 -17.00 9.57
CA LYS A 38 -1.60 -17.54 8.65
C LYS A 38 -0.76 -16.46 7.96
N ILE A 39 -1.39 -15.33 7.60
CA ILE A 39 -0.76 -14.12 7.05
C ILE A 39 -0.99 -12.96 8.03
N VAL A 40 0.09 -12.29 8.42
CA VAL A 40 0.15 -11.25 9.47
C VAL A 40 0.60 -9.90 8.92
N GLY A 41 0.34 -8.84 9.68
CA GLY A 41 0.69 -7.46 9.33
C GLY A 41 -0.53 -6.54 9.36
N LEU A 42 -0.40 -5.38 10.01
CA LEU A 42 -1.40 -4.31 10.05
C LEU A 42 -0.71 -2.95 9.92
N GLN A 43 -1.42 -1.93 9.43
CA GLN A 43 -0.87 -0.58 9.26
C GLN A 43 -0.45 0.05 10.60
N THR A 44 -1.21 -0.20 11.66
CA THR A 44 -0.92 0.26 13.03
C THR A 44 -0.84 -0.95 13.97
N ASP A 45 -0.81 -0.69 15.28
CA ASP A 45 -0.82 -1.69 16.33
C ASP A 45 -2.19 -2.37 16.54
N GLN A 46 -3.27 -1.83 15.96
CA GLN A 46 -4.63 -2.34 16.15
C GLN A 46 -5.40 -2.49 14.82
N PRO A 47 -6.33 -3.45 14.72
CA PRO A 47 -7.23 -3.57 13.58
C PRO A 47 -8.02 -2.28 13.29
N LEU A 48 -7.97 -1.80 12.04
CA LEU A 48 -8.72 -0.64 11.53
C LEU A 48 -8.36 0.74 12.13
N LYS A 49 -7.41 0.80 13.06
CA LYS A 49 -6.89 2.08 13.58
C LYS A 49 -6.07 2.78 12.49
N ARG A 50 -6.44 4.02 12.15
CA ARG A 50 -5.84 4.78 11.04
C ARG A 50 -4.57 5.53 11.48
N ALA A 51 -3.56 5.55 10.62
CA ALA A 51 -2.29 6.23 10.89
C ALA A 51 -2.30 7.71 10.44
N LEU A 52 -1.44 8.54 11.05
CA LEU A 52 -1.20 9.92 10.59
C LEU A 52 -0.09 9.95 9.54
N HIS A 53 -0.39 10.45 8.33
CA HIS A 53 0.58 10.62 7.23
C HIS A 53 0.95 12.11 7.02
N PRO A 54 1.79 12.69 7.87
CA PRO A 54 1.97 14.15 7.94
C PRO A 54 2.73 14.75 6.77
N PHE A 55 3.59 13.97 6.08
CA PHE A 55 4.38 14.46 4.95
C PHE A 55 3.51 14.97 3.78
N GLY A 56 2.27 14.48 3.65
CA GLY A 56 1.29 14.95 2.67
C GLY A 56 0.72 16.34 3.00
N GLY A 57 0.56 16.66 4.28
CA GLY A 57 0.04 17.95 4.74
C GLY A 57 -0.61 17.91 6.11
N ILE A 58 -0.15 18.78 7.02
CA ILE A 58 -0.65 18.85 8.40
C ILE A 58 -2.08 19.42 8.50
N LYS A 59 -2.46 20.32 7.59
CA LYS A 59 -3.79 20.95 7.59
C LYS A 59 -4.92 19.93 7.48
N MET A 60 -4.80 18.94 6.60
CA MET A 60 -5.82 17.91 6.43
C MET A 60 -5.91 16.98 7.64
N ILE A 61 -4.77 16.73 8.31
CA ILE A 61 -4.80 15.98 9.57
C ILE A 61 -5.55 16.80 10.62
N LYS A 62 -5.26 18.10 10.76
CA LYS A 62 -5.94 18.99 11.70
C LYS A 62 -7.45 19.03 11.47
N SER A 63 -7.89 19.18 10.22
CA SER A 63 -9.31 19.12 9.86
C SER A 63 -9.95 17.77 10.18
N ALA A 64 -9.23 16.65 10.03
CA ALA A 64 -9.75 15.34 10.45
C ALA A 64 -9.90 15.25 11.98
N PHE A 65 -8.96 15.79 12.75
CA PHE A 65 -9.08 15.86 14.22
C PHE A 65 -10.31 16.66 14.65
N GLU A 66 -10.52 17.84 14.05
CA GLU A 66 -11.70 18.68 14.29
C GLU A 66 -13.00 17.94 13.91
N ALA A 67 -13.04 17.31 12.74
CA ALA A 67 -14.21 16.59 12.23
C ALA A 67 -14.61 15.39 13.10
N TYR A 68 -13.63 14.70 13.69
CA TYR A 68 -13.87 13.51 14.51
C TYR A 68 -13.77 13.79 16.02
N GLY A 69 -13.79 15.07 16.43
CA GLY A 69 -13.87 15.48 17.83
C GLY A 69 -12.66 15.10 18.68
N ARG A 70 -11.45 15.17 18.11
CA ARG A 70 -10.19 14.89 18.82
C ARG A 70 -9.25 16.09 18.79
N GLU A 71 -8.40 16.20 19.80
CA GLU A 71 -7.44 17.29 19.92
C GLU A 71 -6.06 16.85 19.39
N MET A 72 -5.45 17.70 18.56
CA MET A 72 -4.13 17.45 18.00
C MET A 72 -3.04 17.84 18.99
N ASP A 73 -2.02 17.00 19.11
CA ASP A 73 -0.83 17.30 19.89
C ASP A 73 -0.10 18.54 19.31
N PRO A 74 0.09 19.62 20.10
CA PRO A 74 0.76 20.83 19.62
C PRO A 74 2.20 20.59 19.13
N ASP A 75 2.93 19.65 19.74
CA ASP A 75 4.30 19.33 19.32
C ASP A 75 4.29 18.60 17.97
N PHE A 76 3.26 17.81 17.70
CA PHE A 76 3.04 17.19 16.40
C PHE A 76 2.74 18.24 15.33
N GLU A 77 1.86 19.21 15.62
CA GLU A 77 1.59 20.33 14.71
C GLU A 77 2.87 21.14 14.44
N TYR A 78 3.65 21.45 15.48
CA TYR A 78 4.90 22.19 15.36
C TYR A 78 5.90 21.49 14.42
N GLN A 79 6.08 20.17 14.55
CA GLN A 79 7.01 19.42 13.70
C GLN A 79 6.71 19.57 12.21
N PHE A 80 5.45 19.55 11.80
CA PHE A 80 5.05 19.57 10.38
C PHE A 80 4.57 20.94 9.88
N THR A 81 4.68 21.96 10.72
CA THR A 81 4.52 23.37 10.33
C THR A 81 5.85 24.11 10.29
N ALA A 82 6.72 23.90 11.28
CA ALA A 82 7.97 24.65 11.45
C ALA A 82 9.23 23.87 11.03
N LEU A 83 9.31 22.56 11.31
CA LEU A 83 10.56 21.80 11.10
C LEU A 83 10.59 21.05 9.76
N ARG A 84 9.50 20.37 9.41
CA ARG A 84 9.37 19.56 8.20
C ARG A 84 8.25 20.11 7.31
N LYS A 85 8.63 20.83 6.26
CA LYS A 85 7.70 21.26 5.21
C LYS A 85 6.98 20.06 4.59
N THR A 86 5.67 20.22 4.38
CA THR A 86 4.80 19.19 3.80
C THR A 86 4.55 19.44 2.31
N HIS A 87 4.10 18.41 1.59
CA HIS A 87 3.68 18.52 0.19
C HIS A 87 2.63 19.62 -0.01
N ASN A 88 1.55 19.59 0.78
CA ASN A 88 0.49 20.60 0.73
C ASN A 88 1.04 22.02 0.86
N GLN A 89 1.86 22.31 1.87
CA GLN A 89 2.40 23.67 2.02
C GLN A 89 3.30 24.06 0.84
N GLY A 90 4.13 23.12 0.35
CA GLY A 90 4.96 23.35 -0.84
C GLY A 90 4.16 23.69 -2.10
N VAL A 91 3.05 23.00 -2.33
CA VAL A 91 2.15 23.28 -3.46
C VAL A 91 1.50 24.66 -3.34
N PHE A 92 0.96 24.98 -2.16
CA PHE A 92 0.23 26.23 -1.95
C PHE A 92 1.15 27.47 -1.92
N ASP A 93 2.44 27.31 -1.63
CA ASP A 93 3.42 28.40 -1.73
C ASP A 93 3.70 28.81 -3.19
N VAL A 94 3.49 27.92 -4.16
CA VAL A 94 3.79 28.16 -5.59
C VAL A 94 2.54 28.25 -6.48
N TYR A 95 1.35 28.06 -5.91
CA TYR A 95 0.10 28.22 -6.65
C TYR A 95 -0.13 29.67 -7.09
N SER A 96 -0.59 29.83 -8.33
CA SER A 96 -1.00 31.14 -8.84
C SER A 96 -2.41 31.53 -8.34
N PRO A 97 -2.74 32.84 -8.34
CA PRO A 97 -4.10 33.29 -8.05
C PRO A 97 -5.15 32.67 -8.98
N ASP A 98 -4.81 32.39 -10.24
CA ASP A 98 -5.71 31.73 -11.20
C ASP A 98 -6.00 30.27 -10.82
N MET A 99 -4.97 29.50 -10.43
CA MET A 99 -5.15 28.14 -9.95
C MET A 99 -6.08 28.08 -8.74
N LEU A 100 -5.92 29.02 -7.80
CA LEU A 100 -6.81 29.13 -6.64
C LEU A 100 -8.24 29.50 -7.02
N ARG A 101 -8.43 30.39 -8.02
CA ARG A 101 -9.77 30.72 -8.55
C ARG A 101 -10.43 29.52 -9.21
N CYS A 102 -9.72 28.77 -10.05
CA CYS A 102 -10.23 27.55 -10.70
C CYS A 102 -10.63 26.46 -9.68
N ARG A 103 -9.84 26.32 -8.61
CA ARG A 103 -10.18 25.43 -7.50
C ARG A 103 -11.45 25.86 -6.78
N LYS A 104 -11.54 27.16 -6.46
CA LYS A 104 -12.70 27.72 -5.74
C LYS A 104 -13.99 27.68 -6.57
N SER A 105 -13.91 27.85 -7.88
CA SER A 105 -15.09 27.80 -8.77
C SER A 105 -15.56 26.37 -9.07
N GLY A 106 -14.78 25.35 -8.71
CA GLY A 106 -15.08 23.95 -9.04
C GLY A 106 -14.72 23.55 -10.48
N VAL A 107 -14.15 24.45 -11.28
CA VAL A 107 -13.68 24.14 -12.64
C VAL A 107 -12.53 23.14 -12.62
N LEU A 108 -11.63 23.26 -11.63
CA LEU A 108 -10.51 22.34 -11.44
C LEU A 108 -10.42 21.94 -9.96
N THR A 109 -11.13 20.88 -9.59
CA THR A 109 -11.21 20.39 -8.21
C THR A 109 -10.68 18.96 -8.07
N GLY A 110 -10.39 18.53 -6.84
CA GLY A 110 -9.96 17.17 -6.51
C GLY A 110 -8.52 16.81 -6.89
N LEU A 111 -7.69 17.79 -7.27
CA LEU A 111 -6.26 17.58 -7.51
C LEU A 111 -5.53 17.08 -6.24
N PRO A 112 -4.41 16.34 -6.39
CA PRO A 112 -3.67 15.76 -5.26
C PRO A 112 -2.79 16.80 -4.53
N ASP A 113 -3.40 17.90 -4.09
CA ASP A 113 -2.78 18.94 -3.28
C ASP A 113 -3.11 18.81 -1.78
N GLY A 114 -4.15 18.03 -1.43
CA GLY A 114 -4.57 17.74 -0.05
C GLY A 114 -4.35 16.29 0.41
N TYR A 115 -3.82 15.41 -0.44
CA TYR A 115 -3.65 13.99 -0.13
C TYR A 115 -2.52 13.38 -0.98
N GLY A 116 -2.06 12.16 -0.65
CA GLY A 116 -1.05 11.48 -1.43
C GLY A 116 -1.52 11.20 -2.87
N ARG A 117 -0.69 11.48 -3.88
CA ARG A 117 -1.06 11.29 -5.30
C ARG A 117 -1.50 9.85 -5.66
N GLY A 118 -0.95 8.84 -4.99
CA GLY A 118 -1.19 7.44 -5.33
C GLY A 118 -0.78 7.10 -6.77
N ARG A 119 -1.51 6.19 -7.42
CA ARG A 119 -1.30 5.79 -8.83
C ARG A 119 0.11 5.24 -9.11
N ILE A 120 0.73 4.66 -8.09
CA ILE A 120 2.02 3.98 -8.16
C ILE A 120 1.80 2.56 -7.67
N ILE A 121 2.21 1.59 -8.48
CA ILE A 121 2.16 0.17 -8.11
C ILE A 121 3.59 -0.30 -7.99
N GLY A 122 4.05 -0.53 -6.76
CA GLY A 122 5.30 -1.25 -6.53
C GLY A 122 5.15 -2.69 -7.03
N ASP A 123 6.20 -3.25 -7.63
CA ASP A 123 6.19 -4.67 -7.98
C ASP A 123 6.47 -5.50 -6.72
N TYR A 124 5.46 -5.68 -5.88
CA TYR A 124 5.55 -6.32 -4.56
C TYR A 124 6.00 -7.79 -4.65
N ARG A 125 5.77 -8.43 -5.80
CA ARG A 125 6.21 -9.81 -6.09
C ARG A 125 7.73 -9.96 -6.00
N ARG A 126 8.49 -8.88 -6.24
CA ARG A 126 9.96 -8.89 -6.20
C ARG A 126 10.49 -9.28 -4.82
N VAL A 127 9.82 -8.89 -3.74
CA VAL A 127 10.28 -9.26 -2.38
C VAL A 127 10.14 -10.77 -2.17
N ALA A 128 9.03 -11.37 -2.61
CA ALA A 128 8.85 -12.81 -2.58
C ALA A 128 9.85 -13.54 -3.51
N LEU A 129 10.06 -13.03 -4.73
CA LEU A 129 10.90 -13.69 -5.74
C LEU A 129 12.40 -13.61 -5.43
N TYR A 130 12.88 -12.49 -4.91
CA TYR A 130 14.31 -12.19 -4.78
C TYR A 130 14.80 -11.99 -3.34
N GLY A 131 13.91 -11.65 -2.40
CA GLY A 131 14.28 -11.23 -1.04
C GLY A 131 14.92 -9.85 -0.98
N ILE A 132 14.94 -9.25 0.22
CA ILE A 132 15.43 -7.88 0.41
C ILE A 132 16.93 -7.73 0.08
N ARG A 133 17.77 -8.72 0.41
CA ARG A 133 19.22 -8.61 0.16
C ARG A 133 19.56 -8.42 -1.30
N TYR A 134 18.89 -9.16 -2.17
CA TYR A 134 19.08 -9.03 -3.62
C TYR A 134 18.64 -7.64 -4.11
N LEU A 135 17.47 -7.17 -3.67
CA LEU A 135 16.93 -5.87 -4.09
C LEU A 135 17.76 -4.69 -3.59
N VAL A 136 18.31 -4.78 -2.37
CA VAL A 136 19.26 -3.79 -1.84
C VAL A 136 20.50 -3.75 -2.71
N ARG A 137 21.06 -4.91 -3.05
CA ARG A 137 22.23 -4.99 -3.93
C ARG A 137 21.96 -4.41 -5.31
N GLU A 138 20.79 -4.68 -5.88
CA GLU A 138 20.36 -4.09 -7.16
C GLU A 138 20.35 -2.55 -7.08
N ARG A 139 19.83 -1.96 -5.99
CA ARG A 139 19.81 -0.50 -5.79
C ARG A 139 21.21 0.09 -5.59
N GLU A 140 22.11 -0.62 -4.93
CA GLU A 140 23.51 -0.19 -4.80
C GLU A 140 24.22 -0.14 -6.14
N LEU A 141 24.01 -1.14 -7.00
CA LEU A 141 24.58 -1.16 -8.34
C LEU A 141 24.03 -0.02 -9.19
N GLN A 142 22.70 0.16 -9.21
CA GLN A 142 22.06 1.28 -9.93
C GLN A 142 22.55 2.65 -9.44
N PHE A 143 22.78 2.80 -8.14
CA PHE A 143 23.35 4.04 -7.59
C PHE A 143 24.79 4.27 -8.07
N ALA A 144 25.61 3.22 -8.05
CA ALA A 144 27.00 3.27 -8.51
C ALA A 144 27.11 3.58 -10.01
N ASP A 145 26.21 3.05 -10.83
CA ASP A 145 26.17 3.28 -12.27
C ASP A 145 25.97 4.76 -12.65
N LEU A 146 25.42 5.57 -11.74
CA LEU A 146 25.25 7.02 -11.93
C LEU A 146 26.50 7.84 -11.63
N GLN A 147 27.55 7.24 -11.05
CA GLN A 147 28.77 7.94 -10.65
C GLN A 147 29.48 8.63 -11.84
N PRO A 148 29.68 7.98 -13.01
CA PRO A 148 30.40 8.61 -14.10
C PRO A 148 29.65 9.83 -14.68
N ALA A 149 28.31 9.76 -14.77
CA ALA A 149 27.49 10.89 -15.22
C ALA A 149 27.55 12.07 -14.24
N LEU A 150 27.52 11.77 -12.93
CA LEU A 150 27.68 12.78 -11.87
C LEU A 150 29.03 13.50 -11.99
N GLU A 151 30.13 12.75 -12.10
CA GLU A 151 31.49 13.31 -12.13
C GLU A 151 31.78 14.12 -13.40
N ARG A 152 31.13 13.77 -14.52
CA ARG A 152 31.20 14.54 -15.76
C ARG A 152 30.23 15.74 -15.81
N GLY A 153 29.36 15.90 -14.80
CA GLY A 153 28.36 16.98 -14.78
C GLY A 153 27.21 16.78 -15.79
N GLU A 154 26.99 15.55 -16.26
CA GLU A 154 25.93 15.22 -17.22
C GLU A 154 24.56 15.21 -16.52
N ALA A 155 23.64 16.05 -17.01
CA ALA A 155 22.29 16.20 -16.45
C ALA A 155 22.30 16.36 -14.91
N LEU A 156 23.24 17.17 -14.39
CA LEU A 156 23.66 17.18 -12.98
C LEU A 156 22.52 17.13 -11.96
N GLU A 157 21.52 18.01 -12.07
CA GLU A 157 20.37 18.04 -11.14
C GLU A 157 19.54 16.75 -11.18
N ALA A 158 19.28 16.21 -12.38
CA ALA A 158 18.53 14.97 -12.55
C ALA A 158 19.32 13.77 -12.00
N THR A 159 20.64 13.75 -12.23
CA THR A 159 21.55 12.71 -11.72
C THR A 159 21.62 12.75 -10.19
N LEU A 160 21.76 13.94 -9.58
CA LEU A 160 21.74 14.11 -8.13
C LEU A 160 20.42 13.66 -7.51
N ARG A 161 19.28 14.09 -8.09
CA ARG A 161 17.94 13.68 -7.64
C ARG A 161 17.77 12.17 -7.70
N LEU A 162 18.12 11.53 -8.81
CA LEU A 162 17.95 10.08 -8.97
C LEU A 162 18.84 9.30 -7.98
N ARG A 163 20.05 9.79 -7.70
CA ARG A 163 20.93 9.19 -6.69
C ARG A 163 20.33 9.26 -5.29
N GLU A 164 19.78 10.41 -4.90
CA GLU A 164 19.07 10.55 -3.63
C GLU A 164 17.85 9.62 -3.57
N GLU A 165 17.04 9.56 -4.62
CA GLU A 165 15.89 8.65 -4.71
C GLU A 165 16.29 7.17 -4.59
N LEU A 166 17.38 6.75 -5.21
CA LEU A 166 17.91 5.38 -5.09
C LEU A 166 18.43 5.09 -3.67
N ALA A 167 19.04 6.07 -3.00
CA ALA A 167 19.47 5.94 -1.61
C ALA A 167 18.27 5.80 -0.67
N GLU A 168 17.20 6.58 -0.87
CA GLU A 168 15.93 6.43 -0.14
C GLU A 168 15.26 5.09 -0.40
N GLN A 169 15.24 4.61 -1.66
CA GLN A 169 14.73 3.28 -2.00
C GLN A 169 15.51 2.18 -1.28
N ARG A 170 16.85 2.26 -1.24
CA ARG A 170 17.69 1.32 -0.49
C ARG A 170 17.34 1.34 1.00
N ARG A 171 17.19 2.53 1.60
CA ARG A 171 16.82 2.67 3.02
C ARG A 171 15.43 2.07 3.29
N ALA A 172 14.45 2.33 2.42
CA ALA A 172 13.11 1.79 2.54
C ALA A 172 13.10 0.25 2.46
N LEU A 173 13.90 -0.36 1.57
CA LEU A 173 14.03 -1.83 1.51
C LEU A 173 14.56 -2.42 2.83
N LEU A 174 15.54 -1.76 3.46
CA LEU A 174 16.05 -2.19 4.77
C LEU A 174 15.00 -2.01 5.88
N GLN A 175 14.22 -0.92 5.84
CA GLN A 175 13.11 -0.70 6.76
C GLN A 175 11.99 -1.75 6.58
N MET A 176 11.75 -2.25 5.35
CA MET A 176 10.83 -3.37 5.13
C MET A 176 11.28 -4.62 5.89
N GLN A 177 12.60 -4.90 5.88
CA GLN A 177 13.16 -6.03 6.63
C GLN A 177 13.00 -5.84 8.14
N GLU A 178 13.25 -4.64 8.66
CA GLU A 178 13.01 -4.33 10.08
C GLU A 178 11.53 -4.48 10.46
N MET A 179 10.62 -3.96 9.63
CA MET A 179 9.19 -4.11 9.84
C MET A 179 8.76 -5.57 9.88
N ALA A 180 9.21 -6.39 8.93
CA ALA A 180 8.88 -7.82 8.90
C ALA A 180 9.46 -8.58 10.11
N ALA A 181 10.65 -8.19 10.59
CA ALA A 181 11.27 -8.78 11.77
C ALA A 181 10.42 -8.59 13.05
N ARG A 182 9.67 -7.48 13.18
CA ARG A 182 8.72 -7.27 14.30
C ARG A 182 7.58 -8.28 14.30
N TYR A 183 7.28 -8.89 13.16
CA TYR A 183 6.32 -9.98 12.99
C TYR A 183 7.00 -11.37 13.02
N GLY A 184 8.29 -11.44 13.37
CA GLY A 184 9.04 -12.69 13.44
C GLY A 184 9.41 -13.29 12.08
N CYS A 185 9.42 -12.49 11.01
CA CYS A 185 9.74 -12.95 9.66
C CYS A 185 11.08 -12.39 9.16
N ASP A 186 11.96 -13.25 8.66
CA ASP A 186 13.19 -12.86 7.96
C ASP A 186 12.97 -12.86 6.44
N ILE A 187 12.72 -11.68 5.89
CA ILE A 187 12.50 -11.48 4.44
C ILE A 187 13.78 -11.14 3.67
N ALA A 188 14.96 -11.32 4.28
CA ALA A 188 16.24 -11.06 3.64
C ALA A 188 16.46 -11.93 2.38
N HIS A 189 15.88 -13.13 2.37
CA HIS A 189 16.03 -14.13 1.32
C HIS A 189 14.72 -14.35 0.54
N PRO A 190 14.81 -14.89 -0.71
CA PRO A 190 13.64 -15.30 -1.47
C PRO A 190 12.70 -16.22 -0.69
N ALA A 191 11.40 -16.09 -0.93
CA ALA A 191 10.40 -16.98 -0.39
C ALA A 191 10.61 -18.42 -0.87
N ARG A 192 10.56 -19.37 0.06
CA ARG A 192 10.76 -20.80 -0.16
C ARG A 192 9.48 -21.59 -0.15
N THR A 193 8.41 -21.08 0.43
CA THR A 193 7.07 -21.73 0.49
C THR A 193 5.99 -20.79 -0.04
N ALA A 194 4.80 -21.32 -0.33
CA ALA A 194 3.62 -20.55 -0.69
C ALA A 194 3.25 -19.54 0.41
N ARG A 195 3.32 -19.95 1.68
CA ARG A 195 3.07 -19.06 2.82
C ARG A 195 4.04 -17.89 2.84
N GLU A 196 5.33 -18.14 2.67
CA GLU A 196 6.34 -17.08 2.59
C GLU A 196 6.11 -16.19 1.37
N ALA A 197 5.75 -16.74 0.21
CA ALA A 197 5.53 -15.95 -1.00
C ALA A 197 4.37 -14.95 -0.84
N VAL A 198 3.24 -15.41 -0.28
CA VAL A 198 2.11 -14.54 0.05
C VAL A 198 2.50 -13.51 1.10
N GLN A 199 3.17 -13.93 2.17
CA GLN A 199 3.54 -13.05 3.27
C GLN A 199 4.59 -11.98 2.86
N TRP A 200 5.56 -12.32 2.01
CA TRP A 200 6.65 -11.41 1.61
C TRP A 200 6.11 -10.35 0.66
N LEU A 201 5.25 -10.78 -0.27
CA LEU A 201 4.50 -9.87 -1.13
C LEU A 201 3.63 -8.94 -0.28
N TYR A 202 2.90 -9.46 0.70
CA TYR A 202 2.08 -8.64 1.58
C TYR A 202 2.92 -7.66 2.40
N PHE A 203 4.09 -8.04 2.93
CA PHE A 203 4.96 -7.09 3.64
C PHE A 203 5.44 -5.96 2.74
N ALA A 204 5.77 -6.24 1.48
CA ALA A 204 6.14 -5.18 0.53
C ALA A 204 4.97 -4.18 0.32
N TYR A 205 3.75 -4.68 0.18
CA TYR A 205 2.55 -3.86 0.09
C TYR A 205 2.25 -3.11 1.40
N LEU A 206 2.41 -3.77 2.55
CA LEU A 206 2.21 -3.21 3.88
C LEU A 206 3.13 -2.01 4.13
N ALA A 207 4.39 -2.09 3.72
CA ALA A 207 5.32 -0.98 3.83
C ALA A 207 4.87 0.24 2.98
N ALA A 208 4.26 0.00 1.81
CA ALA A 208 3.69 1.08 1.00
C ALA A 208 2.51 1.75 1.72
N VAL A 209 1.54 0.98 2.22
CA VAL A 209 0.35 1.53 2.91
C VAL A 209 0.62 2.02 4.33
N LYS A 210 1.78 1.70 4.93
CA LYS A 210 2.27 2.32 6.18
C LYS A 210 2.94 3.67 5.94
N SER A 211 3.53 3.89 4.78
CA SER A 211 4.34 5.09 4.50
C SER A 211 3.62 6.13 3.64
N GLN A 212 2.67 5.70 2.81
CA GLN A 212 1.96 6.56 1.85
C GLN A 212 0.43 6.42 2.00
N ASN A 213 -0.31 7.52 1.82
CA ASN A 213 -1.77 7.56 1.86
C ASN A 213 -2.39 7.97 0.51
N GLY A 214 -1.88 7.37 -0.57
CA GLY A 214 -2.28 7.64 -1.94
C GLY A 214 -3.79 7.59 -2.15
N GLY A 215 -4.31 8.33 -3.14
CA GLY A 215 -5.70 8.20 -3.58
C GLY A 215 -6.01 6.75 -3.92
N ALA A 216 -5.24 6.14 -4.84
CA ALA A 216 -5.29 4.72 -5.15
C ALA A 216 -3.96 4.03 -4.81
N MET A 217 -4.02 2.95 -4.02
CA MET A 217 -2.87 2.14 -3.56
C MET A 217 -3.00 0.70 -4.06
N SER A 218 -2.91 0.51 -5.38
CA SER A 218 -3.22 -0.78 -6.00
C SER A 218 -2.18 -1.87 -5.71
N LEU A 219 -2.63 -3.12 -5.71
CA LEU A 219 -1.83 -4.31 -5.46
C LEU A 219 -1.08 -4.79 -6.71
N GLY A 220 -1.69 -4.62 -7.89
CA GLY A 220 -1.09 -4.98 -9.18
C GLY A 220 -1.60 -6.32 -9.71
N ARG A 221 -0.71 -7.19 -10.16
CA ARG A 221 -1.05 -8.48 -10.79
C ARG A 221 -0.28 -9.62 -10.12
N THR A 222 -0.89 -10.19 -9.09
CA THR A 222 -0.25 -11.09 -8.13
C THR A 222 -0.83 -12.51 -8.16
N ALA A 223 -2.09 -12.70 -8.57
CA ALA A 223 -2.80 -13.99 -8.60
C ALA A 223 -2.00 -15.12 -9.25
N THR A 224 -1.68 -14.98 -10.54
CA THR A 224 -0.91 -15.98 -11.31
C THR A 224 0.50 -16.17 -10.76
N PHE A 225 1.11 -15.13 -10.19
CA PHE A 225 2.45 -15.23 -9.61
C PHE A 225 2.45 -16.10 -8.35
N LEU A 226 1.50 -15.86 -7.44
CA LEU A 226 1.36 -16.64 -6.21
C LEU A 226 0.98 -18.10 -6.49
N ASP A 227 0.20 -18.34 -7.55
CA ASP A 227 -0.18 -19.68 -8.01
C ASP A 227 1.03 -20.58 -8.28
N ILE A 228 2.14 -20.03 -8.79
CA ILE A 228 3.37 -20.78 -9.06
C ILE A 228 3.91 -21.43 -7.77
N TYR A 229 3.89 -20.69 -6.65
CA TYR A 229 4.35 -21.21 -5.36
C TYR A 229 3.33 -22.17 -4.74
N ILE A 230 2.04 -21.84 -4.83
CA ILE A 230 0.95 -22.67 -4.31
C ILE A 230 0.92 -24.03 -5.01
N GLU A 231 0.91 -24.05 -6.35
CA GLU A 231 0.87 -25.27 -7.14
C GLU A 231 2.11 -26.14 -6.91
N ARG A 232 3.29 -25.52 -6.75
CA ARG A 232 4.51 -26.25 -6.38
C ARG A 232 4.36 -26.95 -5.03
N ASP A 233 3.86 -26.24 -4.02
CA ASP A 233 3.73 -26.77 -2.67
C ASP A 233 2.58 -27.80 -2.56
N LEU A 234 1.50 -27.64 -3.32
CA LEU A 234 0.44 -28.65 -3.48
C LEU A 234 0.99 -29.95 -4.05
N ARG A 235 1.78 -29.88 -5.13
CA ARG A 235 2.40 -31.07 -5.76
C ARG A 235 3.42 -31.75 -4.85
N ALA A 236 4.09 -30.98 -4.01
CA ALA A 236 5.04 -31.50 -3.02
C ALA A 236 4.36 -32.02 -1.75
N GLY A 237 3.03 -31.90 -1.62
CA GLY A 237 2.29 -32.31 -0.43
C GLY A 237 2.59 -31.47 0.82
N LEU A 238 3.14 -30.25 0.65
CA LEU A 238 3.47 -29.35 1.76
C LEU A 238 2.25 -28.60 2.29
N LEU A 239 1.22 -28.46 1.45
CA LEU A 239 -0.08 -27.92 1.80
C LEU A 239 -1.18 -28.60 0.98
N ASN A 240 -2.41 -28.54 1.46
CA ASN A 240 -3.60 -28.98 0.73
C ASN A 240 -4.40 -27.78 0.20
N GLU A 241 -5.45 -28.02 -0.60
CA GLU A 241 -6.26 -26.96 -1.22
C GLU A 241 -6.94 -26.05 -0.18
N GLU A 242 -7.40 -26.59 0.94
CA GLU A 242 -8.02 -25.82 2.02
C GLU A 242 -7.02 -24.86 2.67
N GLN A 243 -5.80 -25.33 2.93
CA GLN A 243 -4.70 -24.52 3.44
C GLN A 243 -4.27 -23.46 2.43
N ALA A 244 -4.28 -23.77 1.12
CA ALA A 244 -4.02 -22.80 0.07
C ALA A 244 -5.05 -21.67 0.09
N GLN A 245 -6.34 -22.03 0.18
CA GLN A 245 -7.44 -21.08 0.28
C GLN A 245 -7.30 -20.21 1.55
N GLU A 246 -6.96 -20.80 2.70
CA GLU A 246 -6.78 -20.08 3.96
C GLU A 246 -5.67 -18.99 3.87
N LEU A 247 -4.55 -19.29 3.18
CA LEU A 247 -3.49 -18.30 2.95
C LEU A 247 -4.02 -17.09 2.15
N ILE A 248 -4.77 -17.34 1.09
CA ILE A 248 -5.33 -16.30 0.23
C ILE A 248 -6.44 -15.53 0.94
N ASP A 249 -7.29 -16.21 1.71
CA ASP A 249 -8.34 -15.57 2.51
C ASP A 249 -7.75 -14.61 3.54
N HIS A 250 -6.69 -15.01 4.24
CA HIS A 250 -6.03 -14.13 5.21
C HIS A 250 -5.31 -12.98 4.53
N PHE A 251 -4.72 -13.19 3.35
CA PHE A 251 -4.14 -12.13 2.54
C PHE A 251 -5.18 -11.10 2.10
N ILE A 252 -6.31 -11.54 1.54
CA ILE A 252 -7.42 -10.66 1.15
C ILE A 252 -8.02 -9.95 2.37
N MET A 253 -8.17 -10.67 3.49
CA MET A 253 -8.67 -10.11 4.75
C MET A 253 -7.81 -8.93 5.19
N LYS A 254 -6.48 -9.05 5.09
CA LYS A 254 -5.56 -7.94 5.41
C LYS A 254 -5.70 -6.76 4.45
N ILE A 255 -5.87 -7.01 3.16
CA ILE A 255 -6.09 -5.94 2.18
C ILE A 255 -7.38 -5.19 2.46
N ARG A 256 -8.47 -5.90 2.82
CA ARG A 256 -9.76 -5.31 3.21
C ARG A 256 -9.69 -4.43 4.46
N MET A 257 -8.65 -4.55 5.27
CA MET A 257 -8.45 -3.78 6.49
C MET A 257 -7.59 -2.55 6.31
N VAL A 258 -7.07 -2.29 5.11
CA VAL A 258 -6.32 -1.07 4.83
C VAL A 258 -7.26 0.14 4.98
N ARG A 259 -6.82 1.15 5.73
CA ARG A 259 -7.56 2.38 6.01
C ARG A 259 -6.62 3.58 5.99
N PHE A 260 -7.13 4.74 5.62
CA PHE A 260 -6.41 6.01 5.70
C PHE A 260 -7.27 7.05 6.41
N LEU A 261 -6.67 7.86 7.28
CA LEU A 261 -7.39 8.99 7.85
C LEU A 261 -7.68 10.01 6.74
N ARG A 262 -8.96 10.33 6.53
CA ARG A 262 -9.44 11.26 5.52
C ARG A 262 -10.23 12.38 6.18
N THR A 263 -10.47 13.46 5.43
CA THR A 263 -11.37 14.53 5.85
C THR A 263 -12.75 14.31 5.24
N PRO A 264 -13.83 14.89 5.80
CA PRO A 264 -15.15 14.83 5.19
C PRO A 264 -15.19 15.33 3.73
N GLU A 265 -14.36 16.32 3.37
CA GLU A 265 -14.26 16.79 1.98
C GLU A 265 -13.68 15.73 1.05
N PHE A 266 -12.65 14.99 1.49
CA PHE A 266 -12.14 13.87 0.71
C PHE A 266 -13.22 12.80 0.51
N ASP A 267 -13.96 12.45 1.56
CA ASP A 267 -15.04 11.46 1.49
C ASP A 267 -16.19 11.91 0.57
N SER A 268 -16.43 13.22 0.44
CA SER A 268 -17.39 13.76 -0.53
C SER A 268 -16.95 13.60 -2.00
N LEU A 269 -15.63 13.62 -2.25
CA LEU A 269 -15.06 13.43 -3.59
C LEU A 269 -14.92 11.94 -3.92
N PHE A 270 -14.62 11.13 -2.91
CA PHE A 270 -14.32 9.71 -3.00
C PHE A 270 -15.11 8.95 -1.94
N SER A 271 -16.40 8.77 -2.20
CA SER A 271 -17.33 8.18 -1.22
C SER A 271 -17.08 6.69 -0.97
N GLY A 272 -17.41 6.23 0.24
CA GLY A 272 -17.37 4.82 0.62
C GLY A 272 -16.03 4.32 1.16
N ASP A 273 -15.16 5.23 1.64
CA ASP A 273 -13.83 4.92 2.21
C ASP A 273 -12.94 4.05 1.27
N PRO A 274 -12.79 4.44 -0.02
CA PRO A 274 -12.10 3.61 -1.00
C PRO A 274 -10.58 3.63 -0.79
N ILE A 275 -9.94 2.50 -1.09
CA ILE A 275 -8.48 2.35 -1.08
C ILE A 275 -7.95 2.09 -2.50
N TRP A 276 -8.78 1.50 -3.35
CA TRP A 276 -8.42 0.94 -4.65
C TRP A 276 -7.19 0.05 -4.55
N ALA A 277 -7.27 -0.97 -3.68
CA ALA A 277 -6.27 -2.03 -3.59
C ALA A 277 -6.42 -2.99 -4.78
N THR A 278 -6.36 -2.44 -5.99
CA THR A 278 -6.76 -3.11 -7.22
C THR A 278 -5.83 -4.29 -7.53
N GLU A 279 -6.44 -5.45 -7.73
CA GLU A 279 -5.80 -6.67 -8.22
C GLU A 279 -6.32 -6.99 -9.64
N VAL A 280 -5.39 -7.20 -10.56
CA VAL A 280 -5.65 -7.54 -11.95
C VAL A 280 -5.65 -9.05 -12.13
N LEU A 281 -6.77 -9.60 -12.60
CA LEU A 281 -7.02 -11.03 -12.71
C LEU A 281 -7.11 -11.47 -14.18
N GLY A 282 -6.59 -12.66 -14.49
CA GLY A 282 -6.78 -13.35 -15.77
C GLY A 282 -5.96 -12.73 -16.89
N GLY A 283 -6.51 -12.64 -18.10
CA GLY A 283 -5.83 -12.17 -19.32
C GLY A 283 -5.05 -13.25 -20.08
N MET A 284 -4.40 -12.85 -21.17
CA MET A 284 -3.64 -13.74 -22.07
C MET A 284 -2.17 -13.34 -22.14
N GLY A 285 -1.30 -14.32 -22.31
CA GLY A 285 0.11 -14.12 -22.64
C GLY A 285 0.28 -13.69 -24.10
N LEU A 286 1.42 -13.07 -24.40
CA LEU A 286 1.80 -12.75 -25.79
C LEU A 286 2.00 -14.03 -26.64
N ASP A 287 2.22 -15.16 -25.98
CA ASP A 287 2.33 -16.49 -26.59
C ASP A 287 0.95 -17.17 -26.82
N GLY A 288 -0.15 -16.47 -26.55
CA GLY A 288 -1.51 -16.97 -26.74
C GLY A 288 -2.04 -17.88 -25.64
N ARG A 289 -1.25 -18.22 -24.61
CA ARG A 289 -1.74 -19.01 -23.47
C ARG A 289 -2.52 -18.14 -22.50
N THR A 290 -3.51 -18.73 -21.81
CA THR A 290 -4.21 -18.03 -20.72
C THR A 290 -3.29 -17.79 -19.53
N LEU A 291 -3.46 -16.63 -18.88
CA LEU A 291 -2.83 -16.30 -17.61
C LEU A 291 -3.76 -16.54 -16.41
N VAL A 292 -4.97 -17.06 -16.67
CA VAL A 292 -5.86 -17.61 -15.65
C VAL A 292 -5.20 -18.84 -15.02
N SER A 293 -5.27 -18.91 -13.70
CA SER A 293 -4.72 -19.97 -12.86
C SER A 293 -5.74 -20.34 -11.76
N LYS A 294 -5.53 -21.45 -11.04
CA LYS A 294 -6.44 -21.87 -9.96
C LYS A 294 -6.65 -20.78 -8.92
N ASN A 295 -5.58 -20.07 -8.56
CA ASN A 295 -5.57 -19.00 -7.57
C ASN A 295 -6.50 -17.81 -7.90
N HIS A 296 -7.00 -17.70 -9.15
CA HIS A 296 -8.00 -16.70 -9.51
C HIS A 296 -9.38 -17.00 -8.91
N LEU A 297 -9.72 -18.29 -8.73
CA LEU A 297 -10.99 -18.73 -8.18
C LEU A 297 -11.12 -18.36 -6.69
N PRO A 298 -10.15 -18.68 -5.80
CA PRO A 298 -10.09 -18.18 -4.41
C PRO A 298 -10.23 -16.67 -4.31
N LEU A 299 -9.46 -15.94 -5.14
CA LEU A 299 -9.53 -14.49 -5.21
C LEU A 299 -10.94 -14.06 -5.58
N SER A 300 -11.62 -14.68 -6.55
CA SER A 300 -13.00 -14.35 -6.90
C SER A 300 -14.05 -14.77 -5.84
N ALA A 301 -13.90 -15.94 -5.24
CA ALA A 301 -14.87 -16.62 -4.38
C ALA A 301 -14.93 -16.04 -2.95
N TYR A 302 -13.86 -15.41 -2.45
CA TYR A 302 -13.87 -14.80 -1.12
C TYR A 302 -15.02 -13.80 -0.92
N SER A 303 -15.39 -13.05 -1.96
CA SER A 303 -16.53 -12.11 -1.92
C SER A 303 -17.89 -12.80 -1.83
N ALA A 304 -18.03 -14.03 -2.36
CA ALA A 304 -19.24 -14.81 -2.25
C ALA A 304 -19.42 -15.41 -0.84
N HIS A 305 -18.32 -15.82 -0.20
CA HIS A 305 -18.37 -16.43 1.14
C HIS A 305 -18.46 -15.43 2.30
N HIS A 306 -17.93 -14.20 2.13
CA HIS A 306 -17.77 -13.24 3.23
C HIS A 306 -18.61 -11.96 3.05
N GLY A 307 -19.47 -11.92 2.02
CA GLY A 307 -20.36 -10.80 1.69
C GLY A 307 -19.63 -9.57 1.12
N PRO A 308 -20.38 -8.63 0.49
CA PRO A 308 -19.87 -7.33 0.13
C PRO A 308 -19.73 -6.49 1.41
N GLY A 309 -18.53 -6.40 1.96
CA GLY A 309 -18.23 -5.36 2.96
C GLY A 309 -18.40 -3.97 2.34
N ALA A 310 -18.66 -2.96 3.17
CA ALA A 310 -18.59 -1.58 2.71
C ALA A 310 -17.18 -1.29 2.16
N GLY A 311 -17.11 -0.73 0.95
CA GLY A 311 -15.90 -0.67 0.13
C GLY A 311 -15.57 -2.06 -0.44
N ALA A 312 -15.88 -2.30 -1.71
CA ALA A 312 -15.66 -3.58 -2.39
C ALA A 312 -14.16 -3.85 -2.65
N GLU A 313 -13.38 -4.04 -1.58
CA GLU A 313 -11.94 -4.24 -1.63
C GLU A 313 -11.55 -5.74 -1.47
N PRO A 314 -10.41 -6.18 -2.02
CA PRO A 314 -9.66 -5.50 -3.07
C PRO A 314 -10.55 -5.29 -4.30
N ASP A 315 -10.42 -4.13 -4.94
CA ASP A 315 -11.02 -3.89 -6.25
C ASP A 315 -10.45 -4.89 -7.27
N ARG A 316 -11.30 -5.54 -8.05
CA ARG A 316 -10.89 -6.65 -8.94
C ARG A 316 -11.12 -6.26 -10.39
N ALA A 317 -10.03 -6.08 -11.12
CA ALA A 317 -10.07 -5.85 -12.55
C ALA A 317 -9.88 -7.18 -13.30
N LEU A 318 -10.97 -7.72 -13.87
CA LEU A 318 -10.88 -8.86 -14.78
C LEU A 318 -10.42 -8.39 -16.15
N VAL A 319 -9.30 -8.92 -16.63
CA VAL A 319 -8.86 -8.69 -18.01
C VAL A 319 -9.58 -9.68 -18.91
N ALA A 320 -10.73 -9.25 -19.43
CA ALA A 320 -11.48 -10.01 -20.41
C ALA A 320 -10.74 -10.02 -21.76
N SER A 321 -10.66 -11.20 -22.38
CA SER A 321 -10.24 -11.36 -23.76
C SER A 321 -11.26 -12.26 -24.45
N ALA A 322 -11.91 -11.75 -25.49
CA ALA A 322 -12.61 -12.61 -26.43
C ALA A 322 -11.56 -13.23 -27.34
N ALA A 323 -11.42 -14.54 -27.32
CA ALA A 323 -10.70 -15.23 -28.38
C ALA A 323 -11.51 -15.04 -29.68
N GLY A 324 -11.15 -14.05 -30.50
CA GLY A 324 -11.86 -13.73 -31.73
C GLY A 324 -11.09 -12.80 -32.69
N GLY A 325 -10.45 -13.40 -33.70
CA GLY A 325 -9.97 -12.81 -34.96
C GLY A 325 -8.57 -12.17 -34.89
N VAL A 326 -7.58 -12.48 -35.73
CA VAL A 326 -7.45 -13.27 -36.98
C VAL A 326 -6.08 -13.95 -36.94
#